data_AF-A0A6I2FS24-F1
#
_entry.id   AF-A0A6I2FS24-F1
#
_cell.length_a   1.000
_cell.length_b   1.000
_cell.length_c   1.000
_cell.angle_alpha   90.00
_cell.angle_beta   90.00
_cell.angle_gamma   90.00
#
_symmetry.space_group_name_H-M   'P 1'
#
loop_
_entity.id
_entity.type
_entity.pdbx_description
1 polymer ?
#
loop_
_entity_poly.entity_id
_entity_poly.type
_entity_poly.pdbx_seq_one_letter_code
_entity_poly.pdbx_strand_id
1 'polypeptide(L)'
;MSDGEVEPAEAHDQYLRAFRHPAVSRSQLEDLLDAVNGFLDTITPGEGEFVPQGGWAPESTAMAFQIGRAVEQVLTERENAEQELVHRRDIRDRLVVALDAVLDCLRTLPDLAEAEIALGTTAVNEGFQVFDDGSVRTTVSQEIGADLGALEARRVELDEQMTAAVAARSGLIDDTTDLVRDRLGVAEVGIPWVILEATKGGLDVSEPFEFAAHHLPDSELRDLMVQLVTDIELARTLEDDA
;
A
#
# COMPACT_ATOMS: atom_id res chain seq x y z
N MET A 1 -22.81 -18.37 55.84
CA MET A 1 -23.06 -17.94 54.46
C MET A 1 -22.01 -16.89 54.19
N SER A 2 -21.00 -17.26 53.39
CA SER A 2 -19.94 -16.34 52.98
C SER A 2 -20.54 -15.48 51.90
N ASP A 3 -20.68 -14.18 52.14
CA ASP A 3 -20.98 -13.23 51.06
C ASP A 3 -19.91 -13.41 50.00
N GLY A 4 -20.35 -13.73 48.78
CA GLY A 4 -19.48 -13.97 47.63
C GLY A 4 -18.94 -12.64 47.14
N GLU A 5 -17.91 -12.12 47.80
CA GLU A 5 -17.05 -11.09 47.25
C GLU A 5 -16.38 -11.66 46.00
N VAL A 6 -16.97 -11.38 44.84
CA VAL A 6 -16.34 -11.63 43.54
C VAL A 6 -15.04 -10.84 43.52
N GLU A 7 -13.92 -11.50 43.22
CA GLU A 7 -12.64 -10.82 43.20
C GLU A 7 -12.66 -9.68 42.17
N PRO A 8 -12.02 -8.52 42.44
CA PRO A 8 -11.99 -7.36 41.55
C PRO A 8 -11.61 -7.68 40.09
N ALA A 9 -10.74 -8.67 39.90
CA ALA A 9 -10.32 -9.14 38.58
C ALA A 9 -11.43 -9.94 37.85
N GLU A 10 -12.17 -10.78 38.57
CA GLU A 10 -13.29 -11.54 38.02
C GLU A 10 -14.47 -10.62 37.63
N ALA A 11 -14.69 -9.55 38.39
CA ALA A 11 -15.70 -8.54 38.08
C ALA A 11 -15.34 -7.76 36.79
N HIS A 12 -14.07 -7.35 36.63
CA HIS A 12 -13.59 -6.67 35.42
C HIS A 12 -13.76 -7.54 34.17
N ASP A 13 -13.39 -8.82 34.23
CA ASP A 13 -13.55 -9.76 33.11
C ASP A 13 -15.02 -10.00 32.74
N GLN A 14 -15.92 -10.01 33.72
CA GLN A 14 -17.36 -10.08 33.46
C GLN A 14 -17.87 -8.84 32.71
N TYR A 15 -17.42 -7.65 33.09
CA TYR A 15 -17.75 -6.40 32.37
C TYR A 15 -17.20 -6.42 30.95
N LEU A 16 -15.94 -6.80 30.75
CA LEU A 16 -15.35 -6.93 29.42
C LEU A 16 -16.16 -7.88 28.54
N ARG A 17 -16.59 -9.04 29.08
CA ARG A 17 -17.41 -10.01 28.34
C ARG A 17 -18.76 -9.42 27.95
N ALA A 18 -19.40 -8.64 28.82
CA ALA A 18 -20.68 -8.00 28.55
C ALA A 18 -20.54 -6.88 27.49
N PHE A 19 -19.53 -6.02 27.60
CA PHE A 19 -19.32 -4.87 26.71
C PHE A 19 -18.79 -5.26 25.33
N ARG A 20 -18.07 -6.39 25.22
CA ARG A 20 -17.68 -6.99 23.93
C ARG A 20 -18.85 -7.63 23.17
N HIS A 21 -20.04 -7.74 23.78
CA HIS A 21 -21.18 -8.37 23.12
C HIS A 21 -21.60 -7.56 21.86
N PRO A 22 -21.82 -8.19 20.69
CA PRO A 22 -22.11 -7.49 19.43
C PRO A 22 -23.37 -6.61 19.46
N ALA A 23 -24.33 -6.95 20.31
CA ALA A 23 -25.56 -6.16 20.48
C ALA A 23 -25.35 -4.83 21.22
N VAL A 24 -24.20 -4.62 21.87
CA VAL A 24 -23.85 -3.37 22.55
C VAL A 24 -23.17 -2.44 21.55
N SER A 25 -23.86 -1.37 21.18
CA SER A 25 -23.34 -0.36 20.24
C SER A 25 -22.24 0.50 20.87
N ARG A 26 -21.42 1.12 20.02
CA ARG A 26 -20.37 2.06 20.46
C ARG A 26 -20.97 3.25 21.22
N SER A 27 -22.05 3.83 20.72
CA SER A 27 -22.73 4.94 21.39
C SER A 27 -23.25 4.56 22.78
N GLN A 28 -23.75 3.33 22.97
CA GLN A 28 -24.17 2.87 24.30
C GLN A 28 -23.01 2.73 25.29
N LEU A 29 -21.80 2.42 24.81
CA LEU A 29 -20.60 2.38 25.64
C LEU A 29 -20.11 3.79 25.96
N GLU A 30 -20.15 4.71 25.01
CA GLU A 30 -19.82 6.12 25.22
C GLU A 30 -20.80 6.77 26.22
N ASP A 31 -22.11 6.55 26.07
CA ASP A 31 -23.14 7.01 27.00
C ASP A 31 -22.93 6.44 28.42
N LEU A 32 -22.50 5.17 28.51
CA LEU A 32 -22.20 4.53 29.80
C LEU A 32 -20.93 5.11 30.44
N LEU A 33 -19.90 5.39 29.64
CA LEU A 33 -18.68 6.03 30.13
C LEU A 33 -18.98 7.44 30.65
N ASP A 34 -19.77 8.22 29.92
CA ASP A 34 -20.21 9.56 30.34
C ASP A 34 -21.02 9.51 31.64
N ALA A 35 -21.93 8.53 31.78
CA ALA A 35 -22.70 8.33 33.00
C ALA A 35 -21.82 7.94 34.20
N VAL A 36 -20.82 7.07 33.99
CA VAL A 36 -19.87 6.65 35.02
C VAL A 36 -18.96 7.82 35.43
N ASN A 37 -18.45 8.59 34.46
CA ASN A 37 -17.64 9.77 34.73
C ASN A 37 -18.45 10.83 35.48
N GLY A 38 -19.69 11.12 35.05
CA GLY A 38 -20.58 12.03 35.77
C GLY A 38 -20.86 11.57 37.21
N PHE A 39 -21.01 10.26 37.44
CA PHE A 39 -21.10 9.72 38.80
C PHE A 39 -19.81 9.94 39.59
N LEU A 40 -18.65 9.62 39.03
CA LEU A 40 -17.35 9.81 39.68
C LEU A 40 -17.08 11.29 40.01
N ASP A 41 -17.45 12.21 39.12
CA ASP A 41 -17.33 13.65 39.35
C ASP A 41 -18.19 14.12 40.53
N THR A 42 -19.36 13.51 40.74
CA THR A 42 -20.25 13.88 41.87
C THR A 42 -19.70 13.45 43.24
N ILE A 43 -18.85 12.44 43.29
CA ILE A 43 -18.27 11.89 44.53
C ILE A 43 -16.81 12.31 44.76
N THR A 44 -16.18 12.94 43.76
CA THR A 44 -14.80 13.44 43.82
C THR A 44 -14.81 14.98 43.69
N PRO A 45 -15.02 15.73 44.80
CA PRO A 45 -15.16 17.18 44.75
C PRO A 45 -13.86 17.87 44.29
N GLY A 46 -13.99 18.99 43.58
CA GLY A 46 -12.86 19.81 43.14
C GLY A 46 -12.14 20.50 44.31
N GLU A 47 -10.92 21.01 44.05
CA GLU A 47 -10.19 21.80 45.06
C GLU A 47 -11.04 22.97 45.57
N GLY A 48 -11.42 22.93 46.85
CA GLY A 48 -12.20 23.98 47.52
C GLY A 48 -13.70 23.71 47.67
N GLU A 49 -14.22 22.58 47.18
CA GLU A 49 -15.64 22.21 47.32
C GLU A 49 -15.95 21.45 48.62
N PHE A 50 -17.19 21.63 49.12
CA PHE A 50 -17.65 21.06 50.38
C PHE A 50 -17.89 19.55 50.25
N VAL A 51 -17.11 18.73 50.96
CA VAL A 51 -17.31 17.28 51.03
C VAL A 51 -18.49 16.97 51.98
N PRO A 52 -19.57 16.32 51.52
CA PRO A 52 -20.64 15.89 52.42
C PRO A 52 -20.11 14.84 53.40
N GLN A 53 -20.24 15.09 54.72
CA GLN A 53 -19.70 14.24 55.80
C GLN A 53 -20.38 12.86 55.99
N GLY A 54 -20.95 12.25 54.94
CA GLY A 54 -21.64 10.97 55.08
C GLY A 54 -22.02 10.23 53.79
N GLY A 55 -21.38 10.54 52.65
CA GLY A 55 -21.82 10.04 51.34
C GLY A 55 -20.80 9.20 50.55
N TRP A 56 -19.61 8.93 51.09
CA TRP A 56 -18.62 8.15 50.37
C TRP A 56 -18.94 6.65 50.50
N ALA A 57 -19.42 6.04 49.41
CA ALA A 57 -19.63 4.60 49.28
C ALA A 57 -18.42 4.00 48.54
N PRO A 58 -17.41 3.45 49.25
CA PRO A 58 -16.15 3.04 48.64
C PRO A 58 -16.33 1.90 47.64
N GLU A 59 -17.26 0.98 47.92
CA GLU A 59 -17.62 -0.14 47.04
C GLU A 59 -18.24 0.34 45.73
N SER A 60 -19.21 1.27 45.78
CA SER A 60 -19.83 1.85 44.58
C SER A 60 -18.83 2.65 43.76
N THR A 61 -17.91 3.35 44.43
CA THR A 61 -16.82 4.09 43.79
C THR A 61 -15.86 3.13 43.07
N ALA A 62 -15.43 2.06 43.74
CA ALA A 62 -14.55 1.05 43.16
C ALA A 62 -15.21 0.34 41.96
N MET A 63 -16.50 0.01 42.07
CA MET A 63 -17.28 -0.59 40.99
C MET A 63 -17.41 0.35 39.79
N ALA A 64 -17.68 1.65 40.02
CA ALA A 64 -17.72 2.66 38.97
C ALA A 64 -16.37 2.77 38.24
N PHE A 65 -15.24 2.77 38.95
CA PHE A 65 -13.92 2.75 38.32
C PHE A 65 -13.66 1.49 37.50
N GLN A 66 -14.07 0.31 37.98
CA GLN A 66 -13.94 -0.94 37.23
C GLN A 66 -14.77 -0.93 35.94
N ILE A 67 -16.02 -0.46 36.02
CA ILE A 67 -16.89 -0.31 34.86
C ILE A 67 -16.26 0.68 33.87
N GLY A 68 -15.83 1.86 34.33
CA GLY A 68 -15.19 2.87 33.50
C GLY A 68 -13.99 2.32 32.72
N ARG A 69 -13.04 1.67 33.41
CA ARG A 69 -11.88 1.05 32.76
C ARG A 69 -12.26 -0.04 31.76
N ALA A 70 -13.25 -0.87 32.09
CA ALA A 70 -13.71 -1.92 31.18
C ALA A 70 -14.34 -1.33 29.91
N VAL A 71 -15.10 -0.24 30.04
CA VAL A 71 -15.69 0.47 28.90
C VAL A 71 -14.61 1.14 28.04
N GLU A 72 -13.66 1.87 28.64
CA GLU A 72 -12.53 2.50 27.94
C GLU A 72 -11.70 1.47 27.16
N GLN A 73 -11.42 0.33 27.80
CA GLN A 73 -10.69 -0.76 27.17
C GLN A 73 -11.42 -1.29 25.94
N VAL A 74 -12.74 -1.56 26.04
CA VAL A 74 -13.51 -2.07 24.90
C VAL A 74 -13.65 -1.03 23.78
N LEU A 75 -13.82 0.25 24.11
CA LEU A 75 -13.84 1.32 23.10
C LEU A 75 -12.51 1.42 22.35
N THR A 76 -11.38 1.33 23.07
CA THR A 76 -10.03 1.33 22.49
C THR A 76 -9.81 0.09 21.61
N GLU A 77 -10.22 -1.10 22.09
CA GLU A 77 -10.15 -2.35 21.30
C GLU A 77 -10.95 -2.23 19.99
N ARG A 78 -12.14 -1.63 20.02
CA ARG A 78 -12.97 -1.42 18.82
C ARG A 78 -12.35 -0.41 17.87
N GLU A 79 -11.83 0.70 18.38
CA GLU A 79 -11.13 1.69 17.56
C GLU A 79 -9.89 1.10 16.89
N ASN A 80 -9.08 0.35 17.62
CA ASN A 80 -7.92 -0.34 17.04
C ASN A 80 -8.34 -1.33 15.95
N ALA A 81 -9.43 -2.08 16.17
CA ALA A 81 -9.95 -3.00 15.16
C ALA A 81 -10.46 -2.27 13.91
N GLU A 82 -11.11 -1.11 14.06
CA GLU A 82 -11.56 -0.27 12.93
C GLU A 82 -10.36 0.31 12.16
N GLN A 83 -9.37 0.86 12.86
CA GLN A 83 -8.14 1.38 12.26
C GLN A 83 -7.37 0.28 11.51
N GLU A 84 -7.29 -0.91 12.08
CA GLU A 84 -6.66 -2.08 11.46
C GLU A 84 -7.38 -2.50 10.16
N LEU A 85 -8.72 -2.45 10.13
CA LEU A 85 -9.47 -2.71 8.89
C LEU A 85 -9.17 -1.68 7.80
N VAL A 86 -9.09 -0.39 8.18
CA VAL A 86 -8.73 0.69 7.26
C VAL A 86 -7.29 0.50 6.75
N HIS A 87 -6.37 0.13 7.64
CA HIS A 87 -4.97 -0.10 7.32
C HIS A 87 -4.79 -1.25 6.32
N ARG A 88 -5.40 -2.42 6.58
CA ARG A 88 -5.37 -3.55 5.64
C ARG A 88 -5.98 -3.21 4.28
N ARG A 89 -7.04 -2.40 4.28
CA ARG A 89 -7.65 -1.93 3.04
C ARG A 89 -6.69 -1.04 2.25
N ASP A 90 -6.00 -0.11 2.90
CA ASP A 90 -4.99 0.74 2.25
C ASP A 90 -3.87 -0.10 1.62
N ILE A 91 -3.33 -1.07 2.35
CA ILE A 91 -2.30 -2.01 1.85
C ILE A 91 -2.80 -2.72 0.60
N ARG A 92 -4.00 -3.31 0.65
CA ARG A 92 -4.57 -4.03 -0.48
C ARG A 92 -4.81 -3.10 -1.67
N ASP A 93 -5.39 -1.93 -1.45
CA ASP A 93 -5.72 -1.00 -2.52
C ASP A 93 -4.42 -0.49 -3.20
N ARG A 94 -3.33 -0.28 -2.44
CA ARG A 94 -1.99 0.02 -2.99
C ARG A 94 -1.40 -1.11 -3.81
N LEU A 95 -1.48 -2.35 -3.31
CA LEU A 95 -1.00 -3.54 -4.02
C LEU A 95 -1.74 -3.73 -5.34
N VAL A 96 -3.07 -3.62 -5.32
CA VAL A 96 -3.90 -3.74 -6.53
C VAL A 96 -3.49 -2.71 -7.58
N VAL A 97 -3.35 -1.44 -7.19
CA VAL A 97 -2.93 -0.38 -8.12
C VAL A 97 -1.54 -0.65 -8.71
N ALA A 98 -0.58 -1.11 -7.90
CA ALA A 98 0.75 -1.46 -8.40
C ALA A 98 0.72 -2.64 -9.37
N LEU A 99 -0.01 -3.70 -9.04
CA LEU A 99 -0.15 -4.89 -9.88
C LEU A 99 -0.90 -4.60 -11.19
N ASP A 100 -1.97 -3.81 -11.13
CA ASP A 100 -2.72 -3.39 -12.31
C ASP A 100 -1.84 -2.56 -13.25
N ALA A 101 -1.03 -1.64 -12.72
CA ALA A 101 -0.10 -0.85 -13.54
C ALA A 101 0.95 -1.73 -14.25
N VAL A 102 1.52 -2.72 -13.54
CA VAL A 102 2.45 -3.69 -14.14
C VAL A 102 1.77 -4.51 -15.21
N LEU A 103 0.54 -4.97 -14.96
CA LEU A 103 -0.23 -5.77 -15.91
C LEU A 103 -0.61 -4.96 -17.17
N ASP A 104 -0.99 -3.71 -17.01
CA ASP A 104 -1.32 -2.82 -18.13
C ASP A 104 -0.06 -2.46 -18.94
N CYS A 105 1.09 -2.29 -18.27
CA CYS A 105 2.38 -2.18 -18.94
C CYS A 105 2.69 -3.42 -19.78
N LEU A 106 2.59 -4.62 -19.21
CA LEU A 106 2.79 -5.89 -19.91
C LEU A 106 1.84 -6.10 -21.10
N ARG A 107 0.62 -5.57 -21.03
CA ARG A 107 -0.36 -5.62 -22.14
C ARG A 107 -0.03 -4.64 -23.26
N THR A 108 0.49 -3.47 -22.92
CA THR A 108 0.73 -2.38 -23.89
C THR A 108 2.10 -2.48 -24.55
N LEU A 109 3.10 -3.00 -23.84
CA LEU A 109 4.47 -3.13 -24.33
C LEU A 109 4.60 -3.88 -25.67
N PRO A 110 3.90 -5.02 -25.91
CA PRO A 110 3.98 -5.73 -27.17
C PRO A 110 3.54 -4.88 -28.37
N ASP A 111 2.45 -4.12 -28.23
CA ASP A 111 1.93 -3.26 -29.31
C ASP A 111 2.91 -2.13 -29.62
N LEU A 112 3.52 -1.52 -28.60
CA LEU A 112 4.55 -0.49 -28.77
C LEU A 112 5.81 -1.06 -29.41
N ALA A 113 6.26 -2.24 -28.99
CA ALA A 113 7.40 -2.93 -29.57
C ALA A 113 7.16 -3.32 -31.02
N GLU A 114 5.97 -3.82 -31.37
CA GLU A 114 5.60 -4.15 -32.75
C GLU A 114 5.61 -2.90 -33.64
N ALA A 115 5.06 -1.78 -33.16
CA ALA A 115 5.09 -0.51 -33.88
C ALA A 115 6.52 0.00 -34.11
N GLU A 116 7.38 -0.04 -33.08
CA GLU A 116 8.79 0.34 -33.16
C GLU A 116 9.55 -0.55 -34.17
N ILE A 117 9.35 -1.87 -34.11
CA ILE A 117 9.98 -2.82 -35.03
C ILE A 117 9.51 -2.62 -36.47
N ALA A 118 8.22 -2.40 -36.70
CA ALA A 118 7.66 -2.17 -38.03
C ALA A 118 8.23 -0.89 -38.67
N LEU A 119 8.35 0.18 -37.88
CA LEU A 119 8.92 1.44 -38.31
C LEU A 119 10.43 1.32 -38.56
N GLY A 120 11.18 0.68 -37.65
CA GLY A 120 12.61 0.42 -37.82
C GLY A 120 12.91 -0.45 -39.04
N THR A 121 12.09 -1.48 -39.27
CA THR A 121 12.17 -2.33 -40.47
C THR A 121 11.93 -1.52 -41.75
N THR A 122 10.98 -0.58 -41.72
CA THR A 122 10.72 0.33 -42.85
C THR A 122 11.93 1.21 -43.13
N ALA A 123 12.50 1.86 -42.11
CA ALA A 123 13.69 2.70 -42.25
C ALA A 123 14.90 1.92 -42.79
N VAL A 124 15.14 0.70 -42.28
CA VAL A 124 16.23 -0.17 -42.75
C VAL A 124 16.00 -0.62 -44.20
N ASN A 125 14.78 -0.98 -44.57
CA ASN A 125 14.44 -1.36 -45.96
C ASN A 125 14.58 -0.19 -46.94
N GLU A 126 14.34 1.04 -46.49
CA GLU A 126 14.59 2.26 -47.25
C GLU A 126 16.09 2.60 -47.35
N GLY A 127 16.96 1.92 -46.59
CA GLY A 127 18.41 2.05 -46.63
C GLY A 127 19.00 2.98 -45.57
N PHE A 128 18.20 3.41 -44.60
CA PHE A 128 18.66 4.21 -43.47
C PHE A 128 19.28 3.33 -42.37
N GLN A 129 20.13 3.93 -41.55
CA GLN A 129 20.64 3.33 -40.32
C GLN A 129 19.83 3.82 -39.12
N VAL A 130 19.29 2.89 -38.34
CA VAL A 130 18.53 3.16 -37.11
C VAL A 130 19.41 2.81 -35.90
N PHE A 131 19.41 3.66 -34.87
CA PHE A 131 20.12 3.45 -33.62
C PHE A 131 19.15 3.16 -32.46
N ASP A 132 19.67 2.65 -31.34
CA ASP A 132 18.87 2.25 -30.17
C ASP A 132 18.10 3.40 -29.52
N ASP A 133 18.57 4.65 -29.69
CA ASP A 133 17.90 5.86 -29.24
C ASP A 133 16.76 6.32 -30.16
N GLY A 134 16.50 5.57 -31.24
CA GLY A 134 15.52 5.91 -32.27
C GLY A 134 16.06 6.86 -33.33
N SER A 135 17.32 7.31 -33.25
CA SER A 135 17.86 8.21 -34.25
C SER A 135 18.06 7.52 -35.61
N VAL A 136 17.77 8.25 -36.69
CA VAL A 136 17.84 7.74 -38.07
C VAL A 136 18.86 8.55 -38.87
N ARG A 137 19.80 7.84 -39.51
CA ARG A 137 20.87 8.43 -40.33
C ARG A 137 20.83 7.92 -41.76
N THR A 138 21.17 8.81 -42.69
CA THR A 138 21.45 8.46 -44.08
C THR A 138 22.71 7.61 -44.20
N THR A 139 22.72 6.70 -45.16
CA THR A 139 23.91 5.92 -45.50
C THR A 139 24.58 6.45 -46.76
N VAL A 140 25.90 6.24 -46.88
CA VAL A 140 26.69 6.66 -48.06
C VAL A 140 26.10 6.10 -49.37
N SER A 141 25.53 4.90 -49.33
CA SER A 141 24.88 4.28 -50.48
C SER A 141 23.63 5.03 -50.95
N GLN A 142 22.87 5.64 -50.03
CA GLN A 142 21.69 6.44 -50.37
C GLN A 142 22.07 7.80 -50.95
N GLU A 143 23.22 8.36 -50.59
CA GLU A 143 23.66 9.68 -51.08
C GLU A 143 24.09 9.63 -52.57
N ILE A 144 24.41 8.45 -53.10
CA ILE A 144 24.88 8.30 -54.48
C ILE A 144 23.70 8.42 -55.46
N GLY A 145 23.61 9.58 -56.11
CA GLY A 145 22.65 9.82 -57.19
C GLY A 145 21.22 10.12 -56.74
N ALA A 146 21.00 10.35 -55.44
CA ALA A 146 19.72 10.74 -54.88
C ALA A 146 19.50 12.26 -54.89
N ASP A 147 18.22 12.66 -54.78
CA ASP A 147 17.86 14.02 -54.42
C ASP A 147 18.08 14.20 -52.90
N LEU A 148 19.16 14.92 -52.56
CA LEU A 148 19.56 15.14 -51.17
C LEU A 148 18.48 15.86 -50.35
N GLY A 149 17.66 16.72 -50.96
CA GLY A 149 16.59 17.43 -50.25
C GLY A 149 15.44 16.50 -49.86
N ALA A 150 15.03 15.63 -50.79
CA ALA A 150 13.99 14.63 -50.53
C ALA A 150 14.47 13.55 -49.54
N LEU A 151 15.74 13.13 -49.67
CA LEU A 151 16.35 12.15 -48.78
C LEU A 151 16.43 12.67 -47.33
N GLU A 152 16.86 13.92 -47.14
CA GLU A 152 16.94 14.52 -45.80
C GLU A 152 15.53 14.71 -45.21
N ALA A 153 14.56 15.16 -46.00
CA ALA A 153 13.18 15.29 -45.51
C ALA A 153 12.61 13.94 -45.03
N ARG A 154 12.87 12.86 -45.76
CA ARG A 154 12.44 11.51 -45.36
C ARG A 154 13.19 11.01 -44.12
N ARG A 155 14.50 11.29 -44.02
CA ARG A 155 15.29 10.98 -42.81
C ARG A 155 14.69 11.66 -41.58
N VAL A 156 14.42 12.97 -41.65
CA VAL A 156 13.81 13.73 -40.55
C VAL A 156 12.49 13.11 -40.11
N GLU A 157 11.62 12.77 -41.06
CA GLU A 157 10.32 12.17 -40.76
C GLU A 157 10.48 10.83 -40.02
N LEU A 158 11.37 9.96 -40.49
CA LEU A 158 11.63 8.66 -39.85
C LEU A 158 12.29 8.82 -38.48
N ASP A 159 13.21 9.78 -38.34
CA ASP A 159 13.89 10.13 -37.10
C ASP A 159 12.89 10.59 -36.03
N GLU A 160 11.96 11.49 -36.39
CA GLU A 160 10.90 11.94 -35.50
C GLU A 160 9.97 10.79 -35.07
N GLN A 161 9.55 9.95 -36.02
CA GLN A 161 8.65 8.82 -35.73
C GLN A 161 9.34 7.76 -34.86
N MET A 162 10.59 7.39 -35.16
CA MET A 162 11.34 6.40 -34.39
C MET A 162 11.67 6.90 -32.98
N THR A 163 12.13 8.15 -32.86
CA THR A 163 12.39 8.77 -31.56
C THR A 163 11.12 8.80 -30.71
N ALA A 164 9.97 9.13 -31.30
CA ALA A 164 8.69 9.11 -30.59
C ALA A 164 8.26 7.69 -30.16
N ALA A 165 8.48 6.67 -31.00
CA ALA A 165 8.18 5.28 -30.67
C ALA A 165 9.03 4.76 -29.50
N VAL A 166 10.35 4.99 -29.55
CA VAL A 166 11.28 4.64 -28.47
C VAL A 166 10.90 5.39 -27.17
N ALA A 167 10.63 6.70 -27.27
CA ALA A 167 10.22 7.50 -26.13
C ALA A 167 8.90 7.02 -25.50
N ALA A 168 7.93 6.59 -26.30
CA ALA A 168 6.67 6.03 -25.78
C ALA A 168 6.90 4.71 -25.03
N ARG A 169 7.75 3.83 -25.55
CA ARG A 169 8.09 2.56 -24.88
C ARG A 169 8.85 2.80 -23.57
N SER A 170 9.90 3.63 -23.60
CA SER A 170 10.67 3.97 -22.39
C SER A 170 9.81 4.70 -21.37
N GLY A 171 9.01 5.68 -21.80
CA GLY A 171 8.10 6.42 -20.91
C GLY A 171 7.09 5.52 -20.20
N LEU A 172 6.51 4.53 -20.90
CA LEU A 172 5.61 3.55 -20.27
C LEU A 172 6.32 2.76 -19.17
N ILE A 173 7.56 2.32 -19.41
CA ILE A 173 8.36 1.56 -18.43
C ILE A 173 8.69 2.44 -17.22
N ASP A 174 9.15 3.67 -17.46
CA ASP A 174 9.56 4.61 -16.42
C ASP A 174 8.37 5.02 -15.54
N ASP A 175 7.25 5.43 -16.17
CA ASP A 175 6.02 5.82 -15.47
C ASP A 175 5.46 4.67 -14.61
N THR A 176 5.51 3.43 -15.14
CA THR A 176 5.09 2.24 -14.39
C THR A 176 6.03 1.97 -13.21
N THR A 177 7.34 2.11 -13.42
CA THR A 177 8.34 1.92 -12.37
C THR A 177 8.14 2.90 -11.21
N ASP A 178 7.95 4.18 -11.53
CA ASP A 178 7.72 5.23 -10.54
C ASP A 178 6.42 5.02 -9.77
N LEU A 179 5.34 4.62 -10.47
CA LEU A 179 4.07 4.30 -9.83
C LEU A 179 4.22 3.12 -8.87
N VAL A 180 4.88 2.03 -9.27
CA VAL A 180 5.10 0.87 -8.39
C VAL A 180 5.92 1.27 -7.18
N ARG A 181 7.01 2.03 -7.37
CA ARG A 181 7.85 2.53 -6.27
C ARG A 181 7.05 3.34 -5.26
N ASP A 182 6.25 4.30 -5.74
CA ASP A 182 5.40 5.15 -4.90
C ASP A 182 4.35 4.33 -4.12
N ARG A 183 3.62 3.46 -4.83
CA ARG A 183 2.50 2.72 -4.24
C ARG A 183 2.94 1.74 -3.18
N LEU A 184 4.04 1.03 -3.42
CA LEU A 184 4.58 0.05 -2.49
C LEU A 184 5.46 0.68 -1.40
N GLY A 185 5.81 1.96 -1.54
CA GLY A 185 6.70 2.65 -0.61
C GLY A 185 8.13 2.11 -0.68
N VAL A 186 8.62 1.88 -1.89
CA VAL A 186 9.99 1.43 -2.14
C VAL A 186 10.95 2.58 -1.78
N ALA A 187 11.85 2.31 -0.84
CA ALA A 187 12.90 3.25 -0.43
C ALA A 187 14.26 2.80 -1.00
N GLU A 188 15.29 3.64 -0.82
CA GLU A 188 16.67 3.28 -1.23
C GLU A 188 17.20 2.02 -0.54
N VAL A 189 16.73 1.73 0.68
CA VAL A 189 17.15 0.57 1.48
C VAL A 189 15.96 0.02 2.26
N GLY A 190 15.90 -1.32 2.35
CA GLY A 190 14.95 -2.05 3.18
C GLY A 190 13.75 -2.56 2.40
N ILE A 191 13.00 -3.46 3.05
CA ILE A 191 11.77 -4.05 2.50
C ILE A 191 10.70 -2.94 2.43
N PRO A 192 10.02 -2.75 1.28
CA PRO A 192 8.94 -1.79 1.18
C PRO A 192 7.86 -2.09 2.23
N TRP A 193 7.40 -1.05 2.94
CA TRP A 193 6.52 -1.27 4.10
C TRP A 193 5.21 -1.98 3.73
N VAL A 194 4.68 -1.74 2.52
CA VAL A 194 3.47 -2.42 2.03
C VAL A 194 3.71 -3.92 1.90
N ILE A 195 4.89 -4.33 1.43
CA ILE A 195 5.28 -5.73 1.30
C ILE A 195 5.44 -6.37 2.68
N LEU A 196 6.09 -5.68 3.62
CA LEU A 196 6.27 -6.16 4.98
C LEU A 196 4.92 -6.39 5.68
N GLU A 197 4.02 -5.40 5.63
CA GLU A 197 2.70 -5.50 6.27
C GLU A 197 1.76 -6.48 5.57
N ALA A 198 1.83 -6.60 4.24
CA ALA A 198 1.12 -7.64 3.51
C ALA A 198 1.56 -9.05 3.93
N THR A 199 2.88 -9.24 4.09
CA THR A 199 3.46 -10.53 4.50
C THR A 199 3.05 -10.91 5.92
N LYS A 200 3.10 -9.96 6.87
CA LYS A 200 2.54 -10.12 8.24
C LYS A 200 1.06 -10.50 8.24
N GLY A 201 0.30 -9.94 7.29
CA GLY A 201 -1.10 -10.26 7.08
C GLY A 201 -1.35 -11.65 6.45
N GLY A 202 -0.30 -12.41 6.13
CA GLY A 202 -0.38 -13.71 5.48
C GLY A 202 -0.73 -13.64 3.99
N LEU A 203 -0.57 -12.47 3.36
CA LEU A 203 -0.84 -12.30 1.93
C LEU A 203 0.41 -12.59 1.10
N ASP A 204 0.36 -13.65 0.30
CA ASP A 204 1.38 -13.96 -0.70
C ASP A 204 1.11 -13.19 -2.00
N VAL A 205 2.05 -12.31 -2.38
CA VAL A 205 2.03 -11.57 -3.65
C VAL A 205 3.28 -11.81 -4.49
N SER A 206 4.06 -12.88 -4.24
CA SER A 206 5.31 -13.12 -5.01
C SER A 206 5.02 -13.54 -6.45
N GLU A 207 4.03 -14.42 -6.67
CA GLU A 207 3.70 -14.97 -7.98
C GLU A 207 3.43 -13.89 -9.06
N PRO A 208 2.63 -12.84 -8.82
CA PRO A 208 2.45 -11.77 -9.81
C PRO A 208 3.75 -11.04 -10.19
N PHE A 209 4.63 -10.79 -9.22
CA PHE A 209 5.91 -10.11 -9.49
C PHE A 209 6.91 -11.03 -10.20
N GLU A 210 6.95 -12.32 -9.84
CA GLU A 210 7.73 -13.34 -10.56
C GLU A 210 7.27 -13.45 -12.02
N PHE A 211 5.95 -13.52 -12.23
CA PHE A 211 5.36 -13.53 -13.56
C PHE A 211 5.77 -12.29 -14.36
N ALA A 212 5.67 -11.10 -13.77
CA ALA A 212 6.05 -9.86 -14.42
C ALA A 212 7.54 -9.82 -14.76
N ALA A 213 8.43 -10.17 -13.82
CA ALA A 213 9.87 -10.23 -14.04
C ALA A 213 10.27 -11.17 -15.19
N HIS A 214 9.52 -12.25 -15.40
CA HIS A 214 9.76 -13.20 -16.49
C HIS A 214 9.38 -12.65 -17.87
N HIS A 215 8.36 -11.80 -17.95
CA HIS A 215 7.79 -11.32 -19.22
C HIS A 215 8.24 -9.92 -19.60
N LEU A 216 8.79 -9.16 -18.65
CA LEU A 216 9.35 -7.84 -18.93
C LEU A 216 10.68 -7.95 -19.68
N PRO A 217 10.97 -7.00 -20.60
CA PRO A 217 12.31 -6.87 -21.17
C PRO A 217 13.32 -6.43 -20.10
N ASP A 218 14.61 -6.57 -20.40
CA ASP A 218 15.69 -6.03 -19.56
C ASP A 218 15.50 -4.51 -19.39
N SER A 219 15.11 -4.12 -18.17
CA SER A 219 14.67 -2.77 -17.82
C SER A 219 14.68 -2.57 -16.31
N GLU A 220 14.66 -1.31 -15.85
CA GLU A 220 14.55 -1.00 -14.42
C GLU A 220 13.29 -1.58 -13.79
N LEU A 221 12.17 -1.61 -14.54
CA LEU A 221 10.93 -2.21 -14.06
C LEU A 221 11.11 -3.71 -13.78
N ARG A 222 11.80 -4.43 -14.67
CA ARG A 222 12.12 -5.85 -14.46
C ARG A 222 12.97 -6.05 -13.22
N ASP A 223 14.02 -5.24 -13.06
CA ASP A 223 14.91 -5.33 -11.90
C ASP A 223 14.16 -5.03 -10.60
N LEU A 224 13.24 -4.07 -10.62
CA LEU A 224 12.33 -3.80 -9.51
C LEU A 224 11.44 -5.00 -9.18
N MET A 225 10.87 -5.68 -10.19
CA MET A 225 10.07 -6.89 -9.94
C MET A 225 10.89 -7.99 -9.27
N VAL A 226 12.13 -8.22 -9.73
CA VAL A 226 13.04 -9.20 -9.11
C VAL A 226 13.39 -8.80 -7.68
N GLN A 227 13.65 -7.52 -7.44
CA GLN A 227 13.89 -7.01 -6.09
C GLN A 227 12.69 -7.26 -5.18
N LEU A 228 11.47 -6.95 -5.63
CA LEU A 228 10.26 -7.15 -4.83
C LEU A 228 10.02 -8.62 -4.47
N VAL A 229 10.30 -9.56 -5.38
CA VAL A 229 10.25 -11.01 -5.06
C VAL A 229 11.23 -11.34 -3.95
N THR A 230 12.46 -10.85 -4.04
CA THR A 230 13.49 -11.05 -3.01
C THR A 230 13.08 -10.43 -1.67
N ASP A 231 12.47 -9.25 -1.70
CA ASP A 231 11.98 -8.55 -0.51
C ASP A 231 10.82 -9.30 0.16
N ILE A 232 9.94 -9.94 -0.61
CA ILE A 232 8.85 -10.79 -0.09
C ILE A 232 9.43 -12.05 0.57
N GLU A 233 10.40 -12.71 -0.06
CA GLU A 233 11.07 -13.87 0.52
C GLU A 233 11.77 -13.50 1.84
N LEU A 234 12.48 -12.37 1.87
CA LEU A 234 13.12 -11.86 3.08
C LEU A 234 12.09 -11.54 4.17
N ALA A 235 10.98 -10.88 3.82
CA ALA A 235 9.90 -10.57 4.76
C ALA A 235 9.34 -11.84 5.41
N ARG A 236 9.16 -12.92 4.66
CA ARG A 236 8.69 -14.21 5.21
C ARG A 236 9.67 -14.80 6.20
N THR A 237 10.97 -14.79 5.88
CA THR A 237 11.98 -15.32 6.80
C THR A 237 12.02 -14.56 8.13
N LEU A 238 11.75 -13.25 8.09
CA LEU A 238 11.68 -12.43 9.30
C LEU A 238 10.45 -12.74 10.16
N GLU A 239 9.33 -13.11 9.55
CA GLU A 239 8.11 -13.52 10.26
C GLU A 239 8.21 -14.94 10.84
N ASP A 240 8.87 -15.87 10.13
CA ASP A 240 9.08 -17.24 10.62
C ASP A 240 10.03 -17.30 11.84
N ASP A 241 10.92 -16.31 11.98
CA ASP A 241 11.88 -16.18 13.08
C ASP A 241 11.34 -15.42 14.32
N ALA A 242 10.12 -14.87 14.26
CA ALA A 242 9.49 -14.02 15.30
C ALA A 242 8.52 -14.78 16.23
#